data_AF-A0AA40ECT3-F1
#
_entry.id   AF-A0AA40ECT3-F1
#
_cell.length_a   1.000
_cell.length_b   1.000
_cell.length_c   1.000
_cell.angle_alpha   90.00
_cell.angle_beta   90.00
_cell.angle_gamma   90.00
#
_symmetry.space_group_name_H-M   'P 1'
#
loop_
_entity.id
_entity.type
_entity.pdbx_description
1 polymer ?
#
loop_
_entity_poly.entity_id
_entity_poly.type
_entity_poly.pdbx_seq_one_letter_code
_entity_poly.pdbx_strand_id
1 'polypeptide(L)'
;MMACLLLLAAALGVSAASAQAVISAQGCTSRSFSIPSWFINDLSASDGKTSFTLLNRATNQTAEYTCQGTNCSAGEELEDLIASVQVSATTANVSVNQTWVCSDRSPSTKFIAAGTSSVSLTDGKAASSPLLVKGSLLQPVALTPQYNKGPTGHDTPGCLAKSEKPSWVLSHVIWADQDGDEITSVKEQRLTFILTNVATGYEASCMSQGPVATNIFCAGTEFQSFTVGRYSISTAVQFDPATYSLTVNQTWFCDDHDAAKPLQISGSGTVALPLQCKTEPVAESPSHLKKFCTVPDDDSVTVIGTLGTVVTLAPYSIEDPVPSNQDSCTISSIFNPRWQFSYFSTYNNSISFEIILQTNRGFRYPNPVYQGKATGDGWFECDIGYDGGSQVPDGPLWPYKCQFAYDKETKELTLKADWECTELDPANPVRFSGVSTTTVNSNIVCEKVEHREYTDEPLEEGEELTVPDPIGVVDFCYTENPSFSWTGEIKDVTWTSGKSA
;
A
#
# COMPACT_ATOMS: atom_id res chain seq x y z
N MET A 1 -31.19 49.99 -10.43
CA MET A 1 -31.33 48.54 -10.68
C MET A 1 -30.30 47.84 -9.83
N MET A 2 -30.76 47.23 -8.74
CA MET A 2 -29.93 46.65 -7.68
C MET A 2 -29.76 45.17 -8.04
N ALA A 3 -28.60 44.80 -8.56
CA ALA A 3 -28.28 43.41 -8.92
C ALA A 3 -27.87 42.66 -7.66
N CYS A 4 -28.78 41.84 -7.15
CA CYS A 4 -28.56 40.93 -6.04
C CYS A 4 -27.67 39.78 -6.53
N LEU A 5 -26.39 39.77 -6.13
CA LEU A 5 -25.48 38.66 -6.38
C LEU A 5 -25.91 37.47 -5.52
N LEU A 6 -26.54 36.48 -6.15
CA LEU A 6 -26.74 35.15 -5.57
C LEU A 6 -25.40 34.42 -5.58
N LEU A 7 -24.73 34.38 -4.43
CA LEU A 7 -23.65 33.44 -4.15
C LEU A 7 -24.24 32.02 -4.17
N LEU A 8 -24.07 31.31 -5.30
CA LEU A 8 -24.23 29.86 -5.32
C LEU A 8 -23.10 29.27 -4.47
N ALA A 9 -23.44 28.83 -3.25
CA ALA A 9 -22.61 27.89 -2.53
C ALA A 9 -22.58 26.60 -3.37
N ALA A 10 -21.50 26.38 -4.11
CA ALA A 10 -21.21 25.07 -4.67
C ALA A 10 -21.06 24.13 -3.47
N ALA A 11 -22.09 23.34 -3.21
CA ALA A 11 -21.98 22.21 -2.31
C ALA A 11 -20.98 21.24 -2.95
N LEU A 12 -19.69 21.44 -2.66
CA LEU A 12 -18.71 20.39 -2.78
C LEU A 12 -19.28 19.24 -1.97
N GLY A 13 -19.77 18.22 -2.67
CA GLY A 13 -20.19 16.99 -2.04
C GLY A 13 -18.97 16.47 -1.29
N VAL A 14 -18.92 16.73 0.01
CA VAL A 14 -18.09 15.97 0.92
C VAL A 14 -18.64 14.57 0.74
N SER A 15 -17.92 13.75 -0.02
CA SER A 15 -18.09 12.32 0.02
C SER A 15 -17.82 11.96 1.47
N ALA A 16 -18.88 11.94 2.28
CA ALA A 16 -18.91 11.11 3.46
C ALA A 16 -18.67 9.72 2.89
N ALA A 17 -17.39 9.32 2.86
CA ALA A 17 -17.02 7.94 2.69
C ALA A 17 -17.77 7.26 3.83
N SER A 18 -18.91 6.66 3.49
CA SER A 18 -19.69 5.90 4.44
C SER A 18 -18.77 4.78 4.83
N ALA A 19 -18.13 4.92 6.00
CA ALA A 19 -17.31 3.92 6.64
C ALA A 19 -18.16 2.73 7.14
N GLN A 20 -19.26 2.43 6.45
CA GLN A 20 -19.85 1.11 6.45
C GLN A 20 -18.80 0.20 5.85
N ALA A 21 -18.00 -0.34 6.76
CA ALA A 21 -16.94 -1.27 6.49
C ALA A 21 -17.49 -2.32 5.53
N VAL A 22 -16.99 -2.30 4.29
CA VAL A 22 -17.05 -3.44 3.38
C VAL A 22 -16.17 -4.50 4.03
N ILE A 23 -16.69 -5.14 5.08
CA ILE A 23 -16.23 -6.42 5.61
C ILE A 23 -16.69 -7.52 4.63
N SER A 24 -17.63 -7.22 3.73
CA SER A 24 -18.48 -8.20 3.06
C SER A 24 -17.95 -8.87 1.78
N ALA A 25 -16.69 -8.68 1.36
CA ALA A 25 -16.20 -9.31 0.13
C ALA A 25 -15.04 -10.31 0.32
N GLN A 26 -14.35 -10.31 1.47
CA GLN A 26 -13.25 -11.24 1.68
C GLN A 26 -13.68 -12.49 2.42
N GLY A 27 -13.33 -13.63 1.85
CA GLY A 27 -13.53 -14.94 2.48
C GLY A 27 -12.59 -15.19 3.67
N CYS A 28 -12.91 -16.24 4.43
CA CYS A 28 -12.21 -16.67 5.64
C CYS A 28 -10.70 -16.80 5.43
N THR A 29 -10.26 -17.36 4.29
CA THR A 29 -8.84 -17.58 3.99
C THR A 29 -8.07 -16.26 3.97
N SER A 30 -8.52 -15.28 3.18
CA SER A 30 -7.83 -13.99 3.05
C SER A 30 -7.75 -13.23 4.37
N ARG A 31 -8.81 -13.28 5.19
CA ARG A 31 -8.82 -12.66 6.53
C ARG A 31 -7.92 -13.38 7.52
N SER A 32 -7.78 -14.70 7.42
CA SER A 32 -6.90 -15.47 8.29
C SER A 32 -5.44 -15.10 8.05
N PHE A 33 -5.06 -14.85 6.79
CA PHE A 33 -3.72 -14.37 6.42
C PHE A 33 -3.45 -12.93 6.82
N SER A 34 -4.42 -12.03 6.66
CA SER A 34 -4.21 -10.60 6.93
C SER A 34 -4.47 -10.21 8.39
N ILE A 35 -5.44 -10.83 9.05
CA ILE A 35 -5.96 -10.43 10.37
C ILE A 35 -6.24 -11.67 11.24
N PRO A 36 -5.24 -12.51 11.58
CA PRO A 36 -5.37 -13.60 12.55
C PRO A 36 -5.49 -13.01 13.96
N SER A 37 -6.63 -12.42 14.28
CA SER A 37 -6.82 -11.67 15.53
C SER A 37 -8.21 -11.86 16.11
N TRP A 38 -8.32 -11.49 17.38
CA TRP A 38 -9.53 -11.68 18.17
C TRP A 38 -9.95 -10.38 18.85
N PHE A 39 -11.26 -10.19 18.98
CA PHE A 39 -11.81 -9.21 19.89
C PHE A 39 -12.28 -9.88 21.16
N ILE A 40 -11.81 -9.36 22.30
CA ILE A 40 -12.25 -9.74 23.63
C ILE A 40 -13.19 -8.65 24.13
N ASN A 41 -14.48 -8.96 24.21
CA ASN A 41 -15.53 -8.07 24.66
C ASN A 41 -15.88 -8.36 26.12
N ASP A 42 -16.30 -7.31 26.82
CA ASP A 42 -16.91 -7.39 28.15
C ASP A 42 -16.06 -8.16 29.18
N LEU A 43 -14.73 -8.03 29.07
CA LEU A 43 -13.82 -8.67 30.02
C LEU A 43 -14.04 -8.11 31.42
N SER A 44 -14.44 -9.01 32.32
CA SER A 44 -14.66 -8.73 33.73
C SER A 44 -14.00 -9.78 34.62
N ALA A 45 -13.43 -9.35 35.74
CA ALA A 45 -12.76 -10.18 36.72
C ALA A 45 -13.26 -9.85 38.12
N SER A 46 -13.83 -10.84 38.80
CA SER A 46 -14.37 -10.73 40.17
C SER A 46 -14.21 -12.07 40.90
N ASP A 47 -13.86 -12.02 42.19
CA ASP A 47 -13.77 -13.20 43.07
C ASP A 47 -12.95 -14.37 42.50
N GLY A 48 -11.85 -14.07 41.81
CA GLY A 48 -10.97 -15.08 41.19
C GLY A 48 -11.57 -15.77 39.95
N LYS A 49 -12.69 -15.27 39.44
CA LYS A 49 -13.31 -15.65 38.18
C LYS A 49 -13.13 -14.55 37.15
N THR A 50 -13.01 -14.92 35.89
CA THR A 50 -12.97 -13.98 34.77
C THR A 50 -13.97 -14.43 33.71
N SER A 51 -14.71 -13.50 33.12
CA SER A 51 -15.60 -13.79 31.98
C SER A 51 -15.39 -12.78 30.86
N PHE A 52 -15.56 -13.22 29.63
CA PHE A 52 -15.47 -12.38 28.42
C PHE A 52 -16.10 -13.09 27.22
N THR A 53 -16.41 -12.33 26.17
CA THR A 53 -16.83 -12.87 24.87
C THR A 53 -15.70 -12.69 23.86
N LEU A 54 -15.25 -13.78 23.25
CA LEU A 54 -14.20 -13.79 22.24
C LEU A 54 -14.81 -13.88 20.85
N LEU A 55 -14.42 -13.00 19.93
CA LEU A 55 -14.78 -13.03 18.51
C LEU A 55 -13.52 -13.27 17.68
N ASN A 56 -13.47 -14.36 16.91
CA ASN A 56 -12.47 -14.55 15.87
C ASN A 56 -12.84 -13.69 14.66
N ARG A 57 -11.98 -12.73 14.29
CA ARG A 57 -12.26 -11.76 13.22
C ARG A 57 -12.16 -12.35 11.80
N ALA A 58 -11.45 -13.47 11.64
CA ALA A 58 -11.34 -14.17 10.37
C ALA A 58 -12.59 -15.00 10.06
N THR A 59 -13.12 -15.74 11.04
CA THR A 59 -14.29 -16.62 10.87
C THR A 59 -15.62 -15.97 11.27
N ASN A 60 -15.58 -14.84 11.98
CA ASN A 60 -16.74 -14.21 12.61
C ASN A 60 -17.47 -15.12 13.61
N GLN A 61 -16.75 -16.07 14.20
CA GLN A 61 -17.28 -16.96 15.25
C GLN A 61 -17.05 -16.34 16.63
N THR A 62 -18.07 -16.44 17.49
CA THR A 62 -18.04 -15.95 18.87
C THR A 62 -18.09 -17.10 19.86
N ALA A 63 -17.42 -16.97 21.00
CA ALA A 63 -17.59 -17.85 22.15
C ALA A 63 -17.54 -17.06 23.46
N GLU A 64 -18.39 -17.47 24.41
CA GLU A 64 -18.38 -16.96 25.78
C GLU A 64 -17.44 -17.81 26.63
N TYR A 65 -16.55 -17.15 27.35
CA TYR A 65 -15.56 -17.78 28.22
C TYR A 65 -15.82 -17.46 29.68
N THR A 66 -15.64 -18.48 30.52
CA THR A 66 -15.48 -18.32 31.96
C THR A 66 -14.18 -18.99 32.39
N CYS A 67 -13.35 -18.27 33.14
CA CYS A 67 -12.07 -18.75 33.65
C CYS A 67 -12.08 -18.83 35.17
N GLN A 68 -11.44 -19.87 35.70
CA GLN A 68 -11.10 -19.99 37.11
C GLN A 68 -9.57 -20.08 37.21
N GLY A 69 -8.94 -18.97 37.63
CA GLY A 69 -7.49 -18.79 37.44
C GLY A 69 -7.14 -18.70 35.94
N THR A 70 -6.11 -19.42 35.50
CA THR A 70 -5.67 -19.44 34.09
C THR A 70 -6.46 -20.40 33.19
N ASN A 71 -7.28 -21.27 33.78
CA ASN A 71 -8.03 -22.28 33.06
C ASN A 71 -9.38 -21.70 32.64
N CYS A 72 -9.58 -21.52 31.33
CA CYS A 72 -10.82 -21.03 30.75
C CYS A 72 -11.57 -22.17 30.07
N SER A 73 -12.90 -22.16 30.20
CA SER A 73 -13.82 -23.03 29.48
C SER A 73 -14.78 -22.18 28.66
N ALA A 74 -15.00 -22.57 27.40
CA ALA A 74 -16.04 -22.00 26.56
C ALA A 74 -17.40 -22.59 26.92
N GLY A 75 -18.47 -21.80 26.80
CA GLY A 75 -19.85 -22.28 26.97
C GLY A 75 -20.34 -23.20 25.83
N GLU A 76 -19.75 -23.07 24.64
CA GLU A 76 -20.01 -23.91 23.47
C GLU A 76 -18.72 -24.59 23.01
N GLU A 77 -18.81 -25.82 22.49
CA GLU A 77 -17.68 -26.53 21.89
C GLU A 77 -17.33 -25.88 20.54
N LEU A 78 -16.54 -24.81 20.58
CA LEU A 78 -15.71 -24.44 19.45
C LEU A 78 -14.50 -25.37 19.46
N GLU A 79 -14.48 -26.36 18.55
CA GLU A 79 -13.35 -27.26 18.39
C GLU A 79 -12.04 -26.45 18.27
N ASP A 80 -11.03 -26.86 19.06
CA ASP A 80 -9.65 -26.35 19.02
C ASP A 80 -9.42 -24.84 19.29
N LEU A 81 -10.31 -24.16 20.06
CA LEU A 81 -10.04 -22.82 20.62
C LEU A 81 -9.59 -22.90 22.10
N ILE A 82 -8.36 -22.49 22.37
CA ILE A 82 -7.77 -22.40 23.69
C ILE A 82 -7.53 -20.93 24.04
N ALA A 83 -8.27 -20.40 24.99
CA ALA A 83 -8.02 -19.09 25.59
C ALA A 83 -7.54 -19.26 27.03
N SER A 84 -6.64 -18.39 27.48
CA SER A 84 -6.22 -18.30 28.88
C SER A 84 -6.12 -16.84 29.29
N VAL A 85 -6.50 -16.53 30.53
CA VAL A 85 -6.38 -15.17 31.08
C VAL A 85 -5.62 -15.22 32.40
N GLN A 86 -4.62 -14.35 32.53
CA GLN A 86 -3.93 -14.11 33.79
C GLN A 86 -4.30 -12.71 34.28
N VAL A 87 -5.02 -12.65 35.41
CA VAL A 87 -5.45 -11.40 36.03
C VAL A 87 -4.52 -11.04 37.18
N SER A 88 -4.05 -9.79 37.18
CA SER A 88 -3.43 -9.12 38.32
C SER A 88 -4.39 -8.05 38.88
N ALA A 89 -3.99 -7.33 39.94
CA ALA A 89 -4.87 -6.35 40.58
C ALA A 89 -5.37 -5.23 39.63
N THR A 90 -4.55 -4.84 38.64
CA THR A 90 -4.84 -3.69 37.75
C THR A 90 -4.75 -4.02 36.27
N THR A 91 -4.44 -5.26 35.91
CA THR A 91 -4.17 -5.64 34.51
C THR A 91 -4.60 -7.08 34.25
N ALA A 92 -5.26 -7.33 33.13
CA ALA A 92 -5.52 -8.65 32.60
C ALA A 92 -4.65 -8.92 31.37
N ASN A 93 -3.93 -10.04 31.37
CA ASN A 93 -3.19 -10.54 30.22
C ASN A 93 -3.98 -11.69 29.59
N VAL A 94 -4.36 -11.53 28.32
CA VAL A 94 -5.12 -12.51 27.56
C VAL A 94 -4.20 -13.18 26.55
N SER A 95 -4.22 -14.51 26.51
CA SER A 95 -3.55 -15.31 25.48
C SER A 95 -4.59 -16.16 24.76
N VAL A 96 -4.54 -16.16 23.44
CA VAL A 96 -5.43 -16.94 22.57
C VAL A 96 -4.58 -17.83 21.67
N ASN A 97 -4.95 -19.09 21.56
CA ASN A 97 -4.44 -20.04 20.57
C ASN A 97 -5.66 -20.74 19.95
N GLN A 98 -5.86 -20.56 18.65
CA GLN A 98 -7.02 -21.12 17.96
C GLN A 98 -6.62 -21.84 16.69
N THR A 99 -7.31 -22.94 16.45
CA THR A 99 -7.36 -23.60 15.14
C THR A 99 -8.72 -23.38 14.49
N TRP A 100 -8.75 -23.13 13.18
CA TRP A 100 -9.98 -23.09 12.40
C TRP A 100 -9.75 -23.55 10.96
N VAL A 101 -10.82 -23.87 10.24
CA VAL A 101 -10.77 -24.28 8.83
C VAL A 101 -11.57 -23.31 7.98
N CYS A 102 -10.96 -22.84 6.90
CA CYS A 102 -11.60 -22.03 5.88
C CYS A 102 -11.90 -22.86 4.63
N SER A 103 -13.14 -22.82 4.16
CA SER A 103 -13.63 -23.57 2.98
C SER A 103 -13.98 -22.68 1.79
N ASP A 104 -13.59 -21.39 1.83
CA ASP A 104 -13.76 -20.44 0.74
C ASP A 104 -12.75 -20.63 -0.41
N ARG A 105 -11.84 -21.58 -0.27
CA ARG A 105 -10.84 -22.01 -1.26
C ARG A 105 -10.83 -23.54 -1.37
N SER A 106 -10.28 -24.04 -2.48
CA SER A 106 -10.06 -25.46 -2.72
C SER A 106 -8.55 -25.74 -2.88
N PRO A 107 -7.95 -26.63 -2.08
CA PRO A 107 -8.57 -27.33 -0.94
C PRO A 107 -8.88 -26.39 0.23
N SER A 108 -9.73 -26.85 1.15
CA SER A 108 -9.96 -26.13 2.42
C SER A 108 -8.66 -26.04 3.22
N THR A 109 -8.47 -24.94 3.92
CA THR A 109 -7.20 -24.65 4.61
C THR A 109 -7.39 -24.61 6.11
N LYS A 110 -6.53 -25.35 6.81
CA LYS A 110 -6.42 -25.29 8.27
C LYS A 110 -5.49 -24.15 8.67
N PHE A 111 -5.98 -23.29 9.55
CA PHE A 111 -5.21 -22.22 10.17
C PHE A 111 -4.99 -22.54 11.64
N ILE A 112 -3.81 -22.20 12.13
CA ILE A 112 -3.48 -22.19 13.55
C ILE A 112 -2.84 -20.84 13.82
N ALA A 113 -3.32 -20.11 14.83
CA ALA A 113 -2.78 -18.83 15.20
C ALA A 113 -2.71 -18.67 16.71
N ALA A 114 -1.76 -17.88 17.18
CA ALA A 114 -1.65 -17.51 18.58
C ALA A 114 -1.37 -16.01 18.74
N GLY A 115 -1.86 -15.42 19.82
CA GLY A 115 -1.64 -14.01 20.13
C GLY A 115 -1.82 -13.72 21.60
N THR A 116 -1.22 -12.63 22.05
CA THR A 116 -1.31 -12.14 23.43
C THR A 116 -1.59 -10.65 23.45
N SER A 117 -2.39 -10.20 24.42
CA SER A 117 -2.63 -8.77 24.65
C SER A 117 -2.88 -8.51 26.12
N SER A 118 -2.81 -7.24 26.53
CA SER A 118 -3.02 -6.82 27.91
C SER A 118 -3.95 -5.61 27.98
N VAL A 119 -4.79 -5.55 29.01
CA VAL A 119 -5.67 -4.41 29.26
C VAL A 119 -5.69 -4.04 30.73
N SER A 120 -5.71 -2.75 31.02
CA SER A 120 -5.89 -2.25 32.39
C SER A 120 -7.30 -2.54 32.89
N LEU A 121 -7.43 -2.81 34.19
CA LEU A 121 -8.69 -3.06 34.87
C LEU A 121 -9.06 -1.91 35.81
N THR A 122 -10.32 -1.48 35.74
CA THR A 122 -10.94 -0.52 36.65
C THR A 122 -12.19 -1.18 37.24
N ASP A 123 -12.25 -1.32 38.56
CA ASP A 123 -13.33 -2.03 39.27
C ASP A 123 -13.60 -3.44 38.70
N GLY A 124 -12.51 -4.14 38.35
CA GLY A 124 -12.57 -5.48 37.78
C GLY A 124 -13.01 -5.53 36.32
N LYS A 125 -13.17 -4.41 35.61
CA LYS A 125 -13.55 -4.37 34.19
C LYS A 125 -12.44 -3.80 33.31
N ALA A 126 -12.32 -4.29 32.08
CA ALA A 126 -11.38 -3.74 31.11
C ALA A 126 -11.65 -2.24 30.85
N ALA A 127 -10.57 -1.44 30.84
CA ALA A 127 -10.62 0.00 30.57
C ALA A 127 -11.03 0.33 29.12
N SER A 128 -10.79 -0.58 28.18
CA SER A 128 -11.18 -0.50 26.77
C SER A 128 -11.90 -1.78 26.35
N SER A 129 -12.95 -1.65 25.54
CA SER A 129 -13.70 -2.78 24.99
C SER A 129 -14.19 -2.45 23.57
N PRO A 130 -13.99 -3.32 22.56
CA PRO A 130 -13.25 -4.58 22.66
C PRO A 130 -11.75 -4.39 22.93
N LEU A 131 -11.09 -5.41 23.48
CA LEU A 131 -9.63 -5.55 23.47
C LEU A 131 -9.22 -6.33 22.20
N LEU A 132 -8.28 -5.78 21.42
CA LEU A 132 -7.67 -6.47 20.28
C LEU A 132 -6.51 -7.38 20.74
N VAL A 133 -6.60 -8.65 20.40
CA VAL A 133 -5.49 -9.61 20.46
C VAL A 133 -4.95 -9.81 19.06
N LYS A 134 -3.84 -9.13 18.72
CA LYS A 134 -3.11 -9.33 17.46
C LYS A 134 -2.42 -10.70 17.53
N GLY A 135 -2.63 -11.54 16.52
CA GLY A 135 -2.03 -12.87 16.47
C GLY A 135 -0.99 -13.01 15.36
N SER A 136 -0.23 -14.10 15.47
CA SER A 136 0.66 -14.60 14.44
C SER A 136 0.13 -15.95 13.98
N LEU A 137 0.11 -16.17 12.66
CA LEU A 137 -0.16 -17.47 12.11
C LEU A 137 1.01 -18.41 12.40
N LEU A 138 0.69 -19.66 12.72
CA LEU A 138 1.59 -20.80 12.85
C LEU A 138 1.39 -21.78 11.67
N GLN A 139 0.17 -21.83 11.10
CA GLN A 139 -0.18 -22.63 9.92
C GLN A 139 -1.16 -21.86 9.01
N PRO A 140 -1.15 -22.11 7.69
CA PRO A 140 -0.30 -23.06 6.95
C PRO A 140 1.15 -22.60 6.76
N VAL A 141 1.41 -21.32 6.99
CA VAL A 141 2.73 -20.72 7.00
C VAL A 141 2.85 -19.84 8.24
N ALA A 142 4.00 -19.85 8.89
CA ALA A 142 4.22 -18.98 10.03
C ALA A 142 4.45 -17.54 9.55
N LEU A 143 3.63 -16.61 10.01
CA LEU A 143 3.74 -15.19 9.66
C LEU A 143 3.13 -14.32 10.76
N THR A 144 3.66 -13.12 10.95
CA THR A 144 3.10 -12.12 11.86
C THR A 144 2.65 -10.92 11.04
N PRO A 145 1.34 -10.80 10.73
CA PRO A 145 0.85 -9.72 9.91
C PRO A 145 1.21 -8.37 10.50
N GLN A 146 1.85 -7.54 9.69
CA GLN A 146 2.13 -6.17 10.06
C GLN A 146 0.85 -5.35 9.94
N TYR A 147 0.44 -4.75 11.06
CA TYR A 147 -0.63 -3.77 11.08
C TYR A 147 -0.14 -2.46 10.45
N ASN A 148 -1.06 -1.73 9.83
CA ASN A 148 -0.77 -0.40 9.31
C ASN A 148 -0.47 0.55 10.47
N LYS A 149 0.36 1.56 10.20
CA LYS A 149 0.68 2.60 11.18
C LYS A 149 -0.43 3.67 11.31
N GLY A 150 -1.55 3.49 10.62
CA GLY A 150 -2.56 4.54 10.47
C GLY A 150 -2.06 5.79 9.73
N PRO A 151 -2.92 6.82 9.63
CA PRO A 151 -2.55 8.13 9.12
C PRO A 151 -1.71 8.92 10.15
N THR A 152 -0.86 9.83 9.69
CA THR A 152 0.08 10.56 10.56
C THR A 152 -0.63 11.20 11.76
N GLY A 153 -0.19 10.84 12.97
CA GLY A 153 -0.56 11.48 14.23
C GLY A 153 -1.91 11.09 14.83
N HIS A 154 -2.53 10.01 14.34
CA HIS A 154 -3.82 9.55 14.87
C HIS A 154 -3.80 9.17 16.36
N ASP A 155 -2.67 8.63 16.81
CA ASP A 155 -2.42 8.16 18.18
C ASP A 155 -1.68 9.20 19.05
N THR A 156 -1.41 10.39 18.50
CA THR A 156 -0.65 11.42 19.22
C THR A 156 -1.46 11.95 20.40
N PRO A 157 -0.89 11.96 21.63
CA PRO A 157 -1.62 12.43 22.81
C PRO A 157 -2.23 13.83 22.63
N GLY A 158 -3.54 13.93 22.83
CA GLY A 158 -4.30 15.16 22.69
C GLY A 158 -4.81 15.43 21.27
N CYS A 159 -4.70 14.46 20.34
CA CYS A 159 -5.29 14.54 19.00
C CYS A 159 -6.77 14.92 19.09
N LEU A 160 -7.56 14.18 19.88
CA LEU A 160 -8.99 14.47 20.06
C LEU A 160 -9.24 15.85 20.66
N ALA A 161 -8.54 16.19 21.76
CA ALA A 161 -8.73 17.47 22.46
C ALA A 161 -8.41 18.69 21.56
N LYS A 162 -7.35 18.60 20.76
CA LYS A 162 -6.99 19.66 19.79
C LYS A 162 -7.97 19.72 18.63
N SER A 163 -8.58 18.60 18.27
CA SER A 163 -9.56 18.52 17.18
C SER A 163 -10.89 19.20 17.51
N GLU A 164 -11.21 19.46 18.78
CA GLU A 164 -12.40 20.23 19.18
C GLU A 164 -12.38 21.68 18.65
N LYS A 165 -11.18 22.23 18.45
CA LYS A 165 -10.93 23.55 17.89
C LYS A 165 -9.88 23.42 16.79
N PRO A 166 -10.27 22.87 15.63
CA PRO A 166 -9.32 22.53 14.59
C PRO A 166 -8.59 23.78 14.13
N SER A 167 -7.30 23.64 13.86
CA SER A 167 -6.49 24.74 13.32
C SER A 167 -5.38 24.19 12.43
N TRP A 168 -5.01 25.01 11.46
CA TRP A 168 -3.93 24.71 10.53
C TRP A 168 -2.93 25.84 10.52
N VAL A 169 -1.67 25.50 10.28
CA VAL A 169 -0.60 26.48 10.09
C VAL A 169 -0.14 26.39 8.64
N LEU A 170 -0.16 27.53 7.95
CA LEU A 170 0.36 27.68 6.60
C LEU A 170 1.75 28.30 6.67
N SER A 171 2.74 27.67 6.07
CA SER A 171 4.10 28.19 5.93
C SER A 171 4.54 28.22 4.47
N HIS A 172 5.59 29.00 4.19
CA HIS A 172 6.16 29.14 2.84
C HIS A 172 5.11 29.52 1.78
N VAL A 173 4.19 30.43 2.14
CA VAL A 173 3.10 30.85 1.26
C VAL A 173 3.65 31.77 0.18
N ILE A 174 3.57 31.29 -1.07
CA ILE A 174 4.02 31.99 -2.26
C ILE A 174 2.88 32.01 -3.27
N TRP A 175 2.48 33.20 -3.70
CA TRP A 175 1.53 33.38 -4.80
C TRP A 175 2.19 34.15 -5.94
N ALA A 176 2.07 33.64 -7.16
CA ALA A 176 2.54 34.30 -8.37
C ALA A 176 1.38 34.43 -9.37
N ASP A 177 1.29 35.59 -10.00
CA ASP A 177 0.37 35.89 -11.11
C ASP A 177 1.21 36.46 -12.25
N GLN A 178 1.31 35.70 -13.35
CA GLN A 178 2.07 36.07 -14.52
C GLN A 178 1.13 36.24 -15.70
N ASP A 179 1.18 37.40 -16.33
CA ASP A 179 0.42 37.64 -17.56
C ASP A 179 0.98 36.79 -18.70
N GLY A 180 0.09 36.21 -19.50
CA GLY A 180 0.45 35.58 -20.76
C GLY A 180 0.55 36.59 -21.89
N ASP A 181 1.19 36.21 -23.00
CA ASP A 181 1.21 36.97 -24.26
C ASP A 181 0.14 36.51 -25.25
N GLU A 182 -0.72 35.56 -24.85
CA GLU A 182 -1.80 34.98 -25.64
C GLU A 182 -1.34 34.23 -26.92
N ILE A 183 -0.03 34.20 -27.19
CA ILE A 183 0.57 33.62 -28.40
C ILE A 183 1.50 32.46 -28.04
N THR A 184 2.43 32.67 -27.10
CA THR A 184 3.42 31.68 -26.68
C THR A 184 3.25 31.25 -25.22
N SER A 185 2.49 32.00 -24.43
CA SER A 185 2.28 31.82 -23.01
C SER A 185 0.84 32.17 -22.62
N VAL A 186 0.25 31.33 -21.78
CA VAL A 186 -1.05 31.59 -21.16
C VAL A 186 -0.84 32.27 -19.82
N LYS A 187 -1.82 33.08 -19.40
CA LYS A 187 -1.84 33.63 -18.05
C LYS A 187 -1.75 32.47 -17.03
N GLU A 188 -0.82 32.59 -16.09
CA GLU A 188 -0.57 31.56 -15.08
C GLU A 188 -0.66 32.15 -13.68
N GLN A 189 -1.49 31.53 -12.86
CA GLN A 189 -1.55 31.79 -11.43
C GLN A 189 -1.08 30.57 -10.66
N ARG A 190 -0.11 30.77 -9.79
CA ARG A 190 0.47 29.72 -8.97
C ARG A 190 0.41 30.08 -7.50
N LEU A 191 -0.21 29.23 -6.69
CA LEU A 191 -0.14 29.29 -5.23
C LEU A 191 0.59 28.05 -4.73
N THR A 192 1.58 28.22 -3.86
CA THR A 192 2.26 27.12 -3.16
C THR A 192 2.42 27.44 -1.68
N PHE A 193 2.26 26.44 -0.82
CA PHE A 193 2.48 26.55 0.64
C PHE A 193 2.59 25.15 1.27
N ILE A 194 3.05 25.09 2.51
CA ILE A 194 2.98 23.90 3.35
C ILE A 194 1.84 24.09 4.35
N LEU A 195 0.99 23.08 4.49
CA LEU A 195 -0.12 23.02 5.44
C LEU A 195 0.20 22.04 6.55
N THR A 196 0.11 22.47 7.80
CA THR A 196 0.27 21.62 8.99
C THR A 196 -1.03 21.57 9.78
N ASN A 197 -1.58 20.38 10.03
CA ASN A 197 -2.69 20.21 10.99
C ASN A 197 -2.13 20.14 12.42
N VAL A 198 -2.53 21.07 13.28
CA VAL A 198 -2.00 21.19 14.65
C VAL A 198 -2.41 20.02 15.56
N ALA A 199 -3.54 19.36 15.27
CA ALA A 199 -4.04 18.24 16.06
C ALA A 199 -3.18 16.99 15.89
N THR A 200 -2.82 16.67 14.64
CA THR A 200 -2.11 15.43 14.28
C THR A 200 -0.63 15.66 13.96
N GLY A 201 -0.21 16.90 13.69
CA GLY A 201 1.12 17.17 13.13
C GLY A 201 1.26 16.74 11.67
N TYR A 202 0.17 16.41 10.98
CA TYR A 202 0.19 16.08 9.55
C TYR A 202 0.62 17.29 8.72
N GLU A 203 1.61 17.09 7.85
CA GLU A 203 2.12 18.09 6.92
C GLU A 203 1.82 17.71 5.46
N ALA A 204 1.40 18.69 4.66
CA ALA A 204 1.19 18.53 3.23
C ALA A 204 1.76 19.70 2.44
N SER A 205 2.43 19.38 1.32
CA SER A 205 2.81 20.36 0.32
C SER A 205 1.63 20.61 -0.61
N CYS A 206 1.22 21.87 -0.72
CA CYS A 206 0.05 22.28 -1.48
C CYS A 206 0.46 23.15 -2.67
N MET A 207 -0.10 22.86 -3.86
CA MET A 207 0.10 23.66 -5.06
C MET A 207 -1.14 23.72 -5.94
N SER A 208 -1.37 24.85 -6.59
CA SER A 208 -2.42 24.98 -7.60
C SER A 208 -2.12 24.15 -8.85
N GLN A 209 -3.16 23.59 -9.46
CA GLN A 209 -3.07 22.95 -10.79
C GLN A 209 -3.84 23.77 -11.83
N GLY A 210 -3.21 24.00 -12.98
CA GLY A 210 -3.82 24.72 -14.11
C GLY A 210 -3.58 26.24 -14.09
N PRO A 211 -4.22 26.98 -15.03
CA PRO A 211 -3.93 28.39 -15.27
C PRO A 211 -4.49 29.34 -14.20
N VAL A 212 -5.47 28.88 -13.40
CA VAL A 212 -6.09 29.66 -12.33
C VAL A 212 -5.93 28.92 -11.01
N ALA A 213 -5.42 29.61 -10.00
CA ALA A 213 -5.12 29.03 -8.69
C ALA A 213 -6.35 28.84 -7.79
N THR A 214 -7.49 28.35 -8.31
CA THR A 214 -8.71 28.19 -7.49
C THR A 214 -8.75 26.89 -6.71
N ASN A 215 -8.29 25.79 -7.32
CA ASN A 215 -8.24 24.47 -6.69
C ASN A 215 -6.79 24.11 -6.38
N ILE A 216 -6.50 23.87 -5.11
CA ILE A 216 -5.16 23.57 -4.64
C ILE A 216 -5.08 22.08 -4.32
N PHE A 217 -4.12 21.40 -4.93
CA PHE A 217 -3.82 20.01 -4.67
C PHE A 217 -2.78 19.92 -3.55
N CYS A 218 -3.09 19.15 -2.50
CA CYS A 218 -2.21 18.94 -1.36
C CYS A 218 -1.78 17.48 -1.27
N ALA A 219 -0.48 17.23 -1.21
CA ALA A 219 0.09 15.90 -1.00
C ALA A 219 0.96 15.90 0.25
N GLY A 220 0.60 15.06 1.23
CA GLY A 220 1.39 14.82 2.43
C GLY A 220 2.22 13.55 2.35
N THR A 221 2.83 13.18 3.48
CA THR A 221 3.64 11.95 3.63
C THR A 221 2.89 10.68 3.23
N GLU A 222 1.57 10.72 3.26
CA GLU A 222 0.69 9.60 2.95
C GLU A 222 0.54 9.34 1.45
N PHE A 223 0.82 10.33 0.59
CA PHE A 223 0.54 10.25 -0.85
C PHE A 223 1.34 9.16 -1.59
N GLN A 224 2.47 8.74 -1.03
CA GLN A 224 3.32 7.68 -1.61
C GLN A 224 3.50 6.47 -0.69
N SER A 225 2.87 6.49 0.49
CA SER A 225 3.11 5.45 1.48
C SER A 225 2.10 4.32 1.31
N PHE A 226 2.60 3.16 0.89
CA PHE A 226 1.84 1.91 0.88
C PHE A 226 1.50 1.41 2.29
N THR A 227 2.01 2.04 3.35
CA THR A 227 1.74 1.66 4.75
C THR A 227 0.60 2.45 5.37
N VAL A 228 0.05 3.44 4.66
CA VAL A 228 -1.14 4.16 5.11
C VAL A 228 -2.31 3.22 4.89
N GLY A 229 -3.02 2.94 5.99
CA GLY A 229 -4.12 1.99 5.97
C GLY A 229 -5.32 2.50 5.17
N ARG A 230 -6.50 1.99 5.53
CA ARG A 230 -7.75 2.34 4.82
C ARG A 230 -8.08 3.84 4.92
N TYR A 231 -7.54 4.49 5.94
CA TYR A 231 -7.89 5.83 6.36
C TYR A 231 -6.70 6.75 6.09
N SER A 232 -6.79 7.53 5.02
CA SER A 232 -5.83 8.57 4.66
C SER A 232 -6.42 9.95 4.93
N ILE A 233 -5.59 10.90 5.37
CA ILE A 233 -5.99 12.29 5.58
C ILE A 233 -6.37 12.91 4.23
N SER A 234 -7.61 13.38 4.12
CA SER A 234 -8.11 14.04 2.92
C SER A 234 -8.11 15.53 3.13
N THR A 235 -7.42 16.27 2.26
CA THR A 235 -7.30 17.73 2.33
C THR A 235 -7.76 18.36 1.02
N ALA A 236 -8.79 19.20 1.09
CA ALA A 236 -9.26 20.02 -0.01
C ALA A 236 -9.00 21.49 0.34
N VAL A 237 -8.31 22.21 -0.54
CA VAL A 237 -8.06 23.64 -0.36
C VAL A 237 -8.55 24.43 -1.56
N GLN A 238 -9.28 25.51 -1.27
CA GLN A 238 -9.74 26.48 -2.25
C GLN A 238 -9.09 27.83 -1.99
N PHE A 239 -8.77 28.53 -3.07
CA PHE A 239 -8.20 29.87 -2.99
C PHE A 239 -8.95 30.85 -3.91
N ASP A 240 -9.33 31.99 -3.36
CA ASP A 240 -9.91 33.10 -4.10
C ASP A 240 -8.84 34.19 -4.30
N PRO A 241 -8.29 34.33 -5.51
CA PRO A 241 -7.24 35.31 -5.79
C PRO A 241 -7.74 36.76 -5.72
N ALA A 242 -9.06 37.01 -5.80
CA ALA A 242 -9.60 38.37 -5.72
C ALA A 242 -9.57 38.92 -4.29
N THR A 243 -9.76 38.05 -3.31
CA THR A 243 -9.81 38.40 -1.88
C THR A 243 -8.59 37.90 -1.10
N TYR A 244 -7.69 37.15 -1.76
CA TYR A 244 -6.61 36.38 -1.13
C TYR A 244 -7.11 35.46 -0.02
N SER A 245 -8.35 34.98 -0.14
CA SER A 245 -8.98 34.12 0.85
C SER A 245 -8.66 32.67 0.56
N LEU A 246 -8.15 31.95 1.55
CA LEU A 246 -7.85 30.53 1.49
C LEU A 246 -8.80 29.78 2.42
N THR A 247 -9.45 28.75 1.88
CA THR A 247 -10.35 27.86 2.64
C THR A 247 -9.77 26.45 2.67
N VAL A 248 -9.56 25.93 3.88
CA VAL A 248 -9.16 24.54 4.14
C VAL A 248 -10.39 23.74 4.51
N ASN A 249 -10.54 22.54 3.94
CA ASN A 249 -11.45 21.50 4.41
C ASN A 249 -10.66 20.21 4.53
N GLN A 250 -10.61 19.64 5.72
CA GLN A 250 -9.80 18.44 5.98
C GLN A 250 -10.60 17.40 6.75
N THR A 251 -10.34 16.13 6.45
CA THR A 251 -10.77 14.98 7.25
C THR A 251 -9.54 14.24 7.76
N TRP A 252 -9.48 14.00 9.07
CA TRP A 252 -8.39 13.30 9.76
C TRP A 252 -8.96 12.33 10.81
N PHE A 253 -8.07 11.63 11.52
CA PHE A 253 -8.44 10.55 12.41
C PHE A 253 -7.72 10.67 13.75
N CYS A 254 -8.38 10.29 14.84
CA CYS A 254 -7.80 10.25 16.18
C CYS A 254 -8.26 8.98 16.90
N ASP A 255 -7.36 8.35 17.65
CA ASP A 255 -7.67 7.26 18.58
C ASP A 255 -6.80 7.27 19.84
N ASP A 256 -6.18 8.43 20.12
CA ASP A 256 -5.27 8.68 21.24
C ASP A 256 -5.88 8.42 22.63
N HIS A 257 -7.20 8.49 22.77
CA HIS A 257 -7.90 8.18 24.02
C HIS A 257 -8.30 6.69 24.14
N ASP A 258 -8.77 6.08 23.05
CA ASP A 258 -9.25 4.69 23.03
C ASP A 258 -9.17 4.12 21.60
N ALA A 259 -8.14 3.30 21.33
CA ALA A 259 -7.94 2.60 20.06
C ALA A 259 -9.12 1.68 19.65
N ALA A 260 -9.97 1.30 20.60
CA ALA A 260 -11.19 0.53 20.32
C ALA A 260 -12.35 1.43 19.84
N LYS A 261 -12.22 2.75 19.92
CA LYS A 261 -13.22 3.73 19.48
C LYS A 261 -12.58 4.85 18.64
N PRO A 262 -11.91 4.49 17.53
CA PRO A 262 -11.29 5.48 16.66
C PRO A 262 -12.33 6.45 16.11
N LEU A 263 -11.93 7.71 15.92
CA LEU A 263 -12.80 8.78 15.44
C LEU A 263 -12.30 9.29 14.09
N GLN A 264 -13.22 9.45 13.15
CA GLN A 264 -13.04 10.26 11.95
C GLN A 264 -13.59 11.66 12.23
N ILE A 265 -12.78 12.68 11.99
CA ILE A 265 -13.09 14.07 12.27
C ILE A 265 -12.94 14.87 10.98
N SER A 266 -13.89 15.75 10.69
CA SER A 266 -13.75 16.75 9.64
C SER A 266 -13.85 18.15 10.20
N GLY A 267 -13.24 19.11 9.51
CA GLY A 267 -13.29 20.52 9.88
C GLY A 267 -12.93 21.40 8.70
N SER A 268 -13.37 22.65 8.76
CA SER A 268 -13.05 23.65 7.74
C SER A 268 -12.70 25.00 8.36
N GLY A 269 -11.90 25.80 7.67
CA GLY A 269 -11.53 27.14 8.11
C GLY A 269 -11.18 28.01 6.92
N THR A 270 -11.39 29.31 7.07
CA THR A 270 -11.11 30.30 6.03
C THR A 270 -10.28 31.45 6.61
N VAL A 271 -9.25 31.88 5.90
CA VAL A 271 -8.40 33.01 6.29
C VAL A 271 -8.05 33.86 5.08
N ALA A 272 -7.98 35.19 5.27
CA ALA A 272 -7.38 36.07 4.27
C ALA A 272 -5.86 36.08 4.46
N LEU A 273 -5.12 35.76 3.40
CA LEU A 273 -3.66 35.72 3.42
C LEU A 273 -3.08 37.14 3.44
N PRO A 274 -2.17 37.47 4.38
CA PRO A 274 -1.57 38.80 4.49
C PRO A 274 -0.39 38.95 3.50
N LEU A 275 -0.68 38.81 2.21
CA LEU A 275 0.33 38.79 1.15
C LEU A 275 0.94 40.18 0.92
N GLN A 276 2.27 40.24 0.85
CA GLN A 276 3.02 41.39 0.35
C GLN A 276 3.52 41.12 -1.06
N CYS A 277 3.17 42.00 -1.99
CA CYS A 277 3.37 41.78 -3.42
C CYS A 277 4.42 42.73 -4.02
N LYS A 278 5.24 42.19 -4.91
CA LYS A 278 6.11 42.93 -5.83
C LYS A 278 5.71 42.61 -7.26
N THR A 279 5.69 43.62 -8.11
CA THR A 279 5.41 43.45 -9.54
C THR A 279 6.64 43.84 -10.33
N GLU A 280 7.12 42.94 -11.18
CA GLU A 280 8.35 43.12 -11.95
C GLU A 280 8.12 42.69 -13.42
N PRO A 281 8.83 43.29 -14.39
CA PRO A 281 8.79 42.82 -15.78
C PRO A 281 9.39 41.42 -15.91
N VAL A 282 8.82 40.58 -16.78
CA VAL A 282 9.40 39.28 -17.14
C VAL A 282 10.65 39.52 -18.01
N ALA A 283 11.79 38.91 -17.64
CA ALA A 283 13.08 39.18 -18.27
C ALA A 283 13.10 38.95 -19.80
N GLU A 284 12.40 37.92 -20.26
CA GLU A 284 12.31 37.55 -21.67
C GLU A 284 11.24 38.35 -22.44
N SER A 285 10.32 39.00 -21.72
CA SER A 285 9.24 39.78 -22.33
C SER A 285 8.83 40.96 -21.43
N PRO A 286 9.54 42.10 -21.50
CA PRO A 286 9.36 43.23 -20.56
C PRO A 286 7.98 43.90 -20.58
N SER A 287 7.16 43.63 -21.60
CA SER A 287 5.75 44.05 -21.66
C SER A 287 4.84 43.25 -20.73
N HIS A 288 5.28 42.08 -20.25
CA HIS A 288 4.53 41.23 -19.35
C HIS A 288 5.00 41.45 -17.92
N LEU A 289 4.03 41.52 -17.02
CA LEU A 289 4.29 41.70 -15.61
C LEU A 289 4.12 40.36 -14.89
N LYS A 290 5.04 40.12 -13.97
CA LYS A 290 4.93 39.05 -12.98
C LYS A 290 4.73 39.70 -11.62
N LYS A 291 3.58 39.42 -11.02
CA LYS A 291 3.28 39.78 -9.64
C LYS A 291 3.62 38.60 -8.75
N PHE A 292 4.60 38.78 -7.87
CA PHE A 292 5.05 37.79 -6.91
C PHE A 292 4.71 38.27 -5.50
N CYS A 293 4.02 37.44 -4.73
CA CYS A 293 3.60 37.78 -3.38
C CYS A 293 3.99 36.68 -2.39
N THR A 294 4.43 37.10 -1.22
CA THR A 294 4.76 36.22 -0.10
C THR A 294 4.08 36.72 1.16
N VAL A 295 3.93 35.84 2.14
CA VAL A 295 3.72 36.28 3.53
C VAL A 295 5.06 36.85 4.03
N PRO A 296 5.08 37.93 4.84
CA PRO A 296 6.32 38.51 5.37
C PRO A 296 7.22 37.45 6.02
N ASP A 297 8.54 37.58 5.83
CA ASP A 297 9.51 36.59 6.27
C ASP A 297 9.35 36.25 7.78
N ASP A 298 9.40 34.95 8.11
CA ASP A 298 9.14 34.31 9.42
C ASP A 298 7.68 34.20 9.91
N ASP A 299 6.69 34.76 9.19
CA ASP A 299 5.29 34.64 9.59
C ASP A 299 4.61 33.40 8.99
N SER A 300 4.12 32.53 9.87
CA SER A 300 3.15 31.49 9.51
C SER A 300 1.73 32.02 9.64
N VAL A 301 0.82 31.60 8.75
CA VAL A 301 -0.59 32.00 8.83
C VAL A 301 -1.39 30.91 9.54
N THR A 302 -2.04 31.24 10.65
CA THR A 302 -2.94 30.31 11.33
C THR A 302 -4.34 30.40 10.74
N VAL A 303 -4.85 29.27 10.26
CA VAL A 303 -6.25 29.10 9.86
C VAL A 303 -7.01 28.56 11.06
N ILE A 304 -7.90 29.37 11.64
CA ILE A 304 -8.79 28.91 12.70
C ILE A 304 -9.99 28.21 12.04
N GLY A 305 -10.20 26.94 12.42
CA GLY A 305 -11.25 26.11 11.90
C GLY A 305 -12.51 26.08 12.76
N THR A 306 -13.57 25.56 12.16
CA THR A 306 -14.80 25.13 12.80
C THR A 306 -14.89 23.60 12.66
N LEU A 307 -15.20 22.93 13.76
CA LEU A 307 -15.44 21.49 13.77
C LEU A 307 -16.64 21.15 12.88
N GLY A 308 -16.44 20.18 11.99
CA GLY A 308 -17.46 19.61 11.12
C GLY A 308 -18.08 18.37 11.76
N THR A 309 -17.95 17.23 11.09
CA THR A 309 -18.49 15.94 11.56
C THR A 309 -17.48 15.20 12.44
N VAL A 310 -18.01 14.45 13.42
CA VAL A 310 -17.26 13.47 14.20
C VAL A 310 -18.00 12.15 14.10
N VAL A 311 -17.32 11.11 13.62
CA VAL A 311 -17.89 9.78 13.40
C VAL A 311 -17.03 8.74 14.08
N THR A 312 -17.61 7.92 14.96
CA THR A 312 -16.93 6.77 15.52
C THR A 312 -16.82 5.66 14.48
N LEU A 313 -15.60 5.20 14.25
CA LEU A 313 -15.27 4.12 13.32
C LEU A 313 -15.35 2.76 14.02
N ALA A 314 -15.21 1.68 13.24
CA ALA A 314 -15.12 0.34 13.81
C ALA A 314 -13.86 0.21 14.69
N PRO A 315 -13.90 -0.61 15.76
CA PRO A 315 -12.76 -0.77 16.67
C PRO A 315 -11.47 -1.14 15.94
N TYR A 316 -10.36 -0.45 16.26
CA TYR A 316 -9.02 -0.69 15.69
C TYR A 316 -8.89 -0.54 14.17
N SER A 317 -9.92 0.00 13.50
CA SER A 317 -9.98 0.04 12.03
C SER A 317 -8.90 0.91 11.39
N ILE A 318 -8.36 1.91 12.10
CA ILE A 318 -7.30 2.80 11.61
C ILE A 318 -6.05 2.00 11.23
N GLU A 319 -5.62 1.09 12.10
CA GLU A 319 -4.41 0.28 11.93
C GLU A 319 -4.66 -1.05 11.22
N ASP A 320 -5.92 -1.46 11.07
CA ASP A 320 -6.23 -2.73 10.43
C ASP A 320 -5.64 -2.77 9.01
N PRO A 321 -5.02 -3.90 8.61
CA PRO A 321 -4.54 -4.07 7.26
C PRO A 321 -5.72 -3.95 6.29
N VAL A 322 -5.51 -3.18 5.21
CA VAL A 322 -6.55 -3.00 4.21
C VAL A 322 -6.80 -4.35 3.57
N PRO A 323 -8.02 -4.89 3.65
CA PRO A 323 -8.34 -6.12 2.97
C PRO A 323 -8.18 -5.86 1.46
N SER A 324 -7.14 -6.38 0.82
CA SER A 324 -6.98 -6.28 -0.62
C SER A 324 -8.13 -7.01 -1.31
N ASN A 325 -8.89 -6.36 -2.17
CA ASN A 325 -9.92 -7.01 -3.00
C ASN A 325 -9.36 -8.13 -3.92
N GLN A 326 -8.05 -8.33 -3.90
CA GLN A 326 -7.26 -9.24 -4.71
C GLN A 326 -6.36 -10.09 -3.79
N ASP A 327 -6.02 -11.30 -4.24
CA ASP A 327 -5.07 -12.15 -3.53
C ASP A 327 -3.69 -11.49 -3.45
N SER A 328 -3.08 -11.58 -2.26
CA SER A 328 -1.71 -11.15 -2.01
C SER A 328 -0.70 -12.12 -2.66
N CYS A 329 0.59 -11.77 -2.67
CA CYS A 329 1.62 -12.69 -3.15
C CYS A 329 1.58 -14.02 -2.39
N THR A 330 1.55 -13.96 -1.06
CA THR A 330 1.53 -15.14 -0.17
C THR A 330 0.32 -16.01 -0.47
N ILE A 331 -0.87 -15.41 -0.57
CA ILE A 331 -2.11 -16.14 -0.83
C ILE A 331 -2.08 -16.78 -2.24
N SER A 332 -1.73 -16.01 -3.27
CA SER A 332 -1.61 -16.54 -4.64
C SER A 332 -0.57 -17.66 -4.74
N SER A 333 0.56 -17.52 -4.04
CA SER A 333 1.64 -18.51 -4.04
C SER A 333 1.27 -19.83 -3.38
N ILE A 334 0.35 -19.81 -2.40
CA ILE A 334 -0.12 -21.02 -1.72
C ILE A 334 -1.23 -21.71 -2.53
N PHE A 335 -2.19 -20.96 -3.06
CA PHE A 335 -3.42 -21.53 -3.60
C PHE A 335 -3.46 -21.68 -5.12
N ASN A 336 -2.78 -20.80 -5.86
CA ASN A 336 -2.80 -20.80 -7.31
C ASN A 336 -1.51 -20.21 -7.89
N PRO A 337 -0.35 -20.80 -7.59
CA PRO A 337 0.93 -20.25 -8.02
C PRO A 337 1.10 -20.47 -9.54
N ARG A 338 1.28 -19.38 -10.29
CA ARG A 338 1.44 -19.40 -11.75
C ARG A 338 2.43 -18.35 -12.22
N TRP A 339 3.23 -18.72 -13.22
CA TRP A 339 4.00 -17.77 -14.01
C TRP A 339 3.24 -17.47 -15.31
N GLN A 340 3.15 -16.19 -15.65
CA GLN A 340 2.82 -15.76 -16.99
C GLN A 340 4.12 -15.50 -17.73
N PHE A 341 4.19 -16.00 -18.96
CA PHE A 341 5.33 -15.87 -19.83
C PHE A 341 4.93 -15.03 -21.05
N SER A 342 5.85 -14.21 -21.55
CA SER A 342 5.70 -13.43 -22.78
C SER A 342 7.04 -13.28 -23.50
N TYR A 343 7.03 -12.69 -24.69
CA TYR A 343 8.22 -12.24 -25.40
C TYR A 343 9.35 -13.29 -25.55
N PHE A 344 9.00 -14.54 -25.85
CA PHE A 344 10.02 -15.58 -26.04
C PHE A 344 10.83 -15.35 -27.33
N SER A 345 12.14 -15.42 -27.22
CA SER A 345 13.03 -15.38 -28.38
C SER A 345 14.27 -16.25 -28.19
N THR A 346 14.87 -16.64 -29.30
CA THR A 346 16.18 -17.28 -29.34
C THR A 346 17.06 -16.55 -30.34
N TYR A 347 18.26 -16.14 -29.92
CA TYR A 347 19.26 -15.50 -30.75
C TYR A 347 20.60 -16.23 -30.60
N ASN A 348 21.14 -16.79 -31.68
CA ASN A 348 22.40 -17.55 -31.65
C ASN A 348 22.40 -18.67 -30.56
N ASN A 349 21.28 -19.38 -30.43
CA ASN A 349 21.00 -20.38 -29.38
C ASN A 349 20.91 -19.84 -27.93
N SER A 350 21.04 -18.54 -27.72
CA SER A 350 20.70 -17.91 -26.43
C SER A 350 19.21 -17.65 -26.35
N ILE A 351 18.59 -17.98 -25.23
CA ILE A 351 17.15 -17.83 -25.00
C ILE A 351 16.88 -16.56 -24.18
N SER A 352 15.81 -15.86 -24.51
CA SER A 352 15.22 -14.83 -23.65
C SER A 352 13.70 -14.93 -23.65
N PHE A 353 13.10 -14.48 -22.55
CA PHE A 353 11.65 -14.38 -22.38
C PHE A 353 11.33 -13.42 -21.25
N GLU A 354 10.08 -13.09 -21.07
CA GLU A 354 9.60 -12.31 -19.94
C GLU A 354 8.75 -13.16 -19.01
N ILE A 355 8.77 -12.85 -17.71
CA ILE A 355 7.93 -13.49 -16.71
C ILE A 355 7.19 -12.49 -15.82
N ILE A 356 5.98 -12.88 -15.40
CA ILE A 356 5.22 -12.21 -14.35
C ILE A 356 4.68 -13.27 -13.39
N LEU A 357 4.94 -13.11 -12.09
CA LEU A 357 4.23 -13.90 -11.08
C LEU A 357 2.77 -13.46 -11.09
N GLN A 358 1.86 -14.36 -11.48
CA GLN A 358 0.43 -14.08 -11.52
C GLN A 358 -0.12 -14.06 -10.09
N THR A 359 0.03 -12.92 -9.45
CA THR A 359 -0.77 -12.53 -8.30
C THR A 359 -1.87 -11.60 -8.81
N ASN A 360 -3.00 -11.51 -8.11
CA ASN A 360 -4.10 -10.66 -8.58
C ASN A 360 -3.81 -9.15 -8.50
N ARG A 361 -2.62 -8.71 -8.08
CA ARG A 361 -2.29 -7.29 -7.89
C ARG A 361 -2.02 -6.57 -9.22
N GLY A 362 -2.99 -5.74 -9.63
CA GLY A 362 -2.81 -4.57 -10.51
C GLY A 362 -1.97 -4.75 -11.78
N PHE A 363 -1.58 -3.63 -12.39
CA PHE A 363 -0.66 -3.62 -13.52
C PHE A 363 0.75 -3.99 -13.04
N ARG A 364 1.41 -4.90 -13.77
CA ARG A 364 2.78 -5.33 -13.51
C ARG A 364 3.57 -5.25 -14.79
N TYR A 365 4.80 -4.76 -14.69
CA TYR A 365 5.74 -4.83 -15.80
C TYR A 365 6.27 -6.28 -15.89
N PRO A 366 6.33 -6.86 -17.10
CA PRO A 366 7.04 -8.11 -17.31
C PRO A 366 8.51 -7.99 -16.92
N ASN A 367 9.05 -9.06 -16.34
CA ASN A 367 10.46 -9.12 -15.96
C ASN A 367 11.22 -9.85 -17.07
N PRO A 368 12.13 -9.18 -17.80
CA PRO A 368 12.95 -9.83 -18.80
C PRO A 368 13.93 -10.81 -18.14
N VAL A 369 14.04 -11.99 -18.75
CA VAL A 369 14.91 -13.09 -18.38
C VAL A 369 15.77 -13.43 -19.57
N TYR A 370 17.08 -13.40 -19.37
CA TYR A 370 18.09 -13.79 -20.35
C TYR A 370 18.79 -15.07 -19.90
N GLN A 371 19.34 -15.79 -20.88
CA GLN A 371 20.14 -16.97 -20.63
C GLN A 371 21.47 -16.59 -19.97
N GLY A 372 21.61 -16.93 -18.69
CA GLY A 372 22.85 -16.84 -17.95
C GLY A 372 23.74 -18.07 -18.13
N LYS A 373 24.51 -18.40 -17.09
CA LYS A 373 25.49 -19.48 -17.13
C LYS A 373 24.81 -20.86 -17.21
N ALA A 374 25.36 -21.76 -18.02
CA ALA A 374 24.94 -23.16 -18.05
C ALA A 374 25.23 -23.85 -16.71
N THR A 375 24.25 -24.58 -16.19
CA THR A 375 24.34 -25.31 -14.90
C THR A 375 24.42 -26.83 -15.07
N GLY A 376 24.25 -27.34 -16.29
CA GLY A 376 24.26 -28.77 -16.63
C GLY A 376 22.91 -29.25 -17.16
N ASP A 377 22.88 -30.39 -17.86
CA ASP A 377 21.64 -31.06 -18.31
C ASP A 377 20.65 -30.17 -19.08
N GLY A 378 21.16 -29.20 -19.85
CA GLY A 378 20.34 -28.25 -20.62
C GLY A 378 19.72 -27.11 -19.79
N TRP A 379 20.12 -26.94 -18.54
CA TRP A 379 19.69 -25.85 -17.66
C TRP A 379 20.64 -24.66 -17.70
N PHE A 380 20.05 -23.48 -17.59
CA PHE A 380 20.74 -22.20 -17.52
C PHE A 380 20.28 -21.42 -16.30
N GLU A 381 21.19 -20.67 -15.67
CA GLU A 381 20.83 -19.63 -14.70
C GLU A 381 20.03 -18.54 -15.41
N CYS A 382 19.09 -17.93 -14.71
CA CYS A 382 18.43 -16.73 -15.19
C CYS A 382 19.30 -15.51 -14.94
N ASP A 383 19.49 -14.70 -15.98
CA ASP A 383 19.93 -13.33 -15.81
C ASP A 383 18.72 -12.39 -15.92
N ILE A 384 18.37 -11.70 -14.84
CA ILE A 384 17.14 -10.90 -14.74
C ILE A 384 17.51 -9.43 -14.72
N GLY A 385 16.73 -8.59 -15.40
CA GLY A 385 16.91 -7.14 -15.41
C GLY A 385 16.87 -6.57 -16.81
N TYR A 386 16.69 -5.25 -16.94
CA TYR A 386 16.55 -4.57 -18.24
C TYR A 386 17.72 -4.88 -19.20
N ASP A 387 18.94 -5.01 -18.65
CA ASP A 387 20.16 -5.27 -19.40
C ASP A 387 20.78 -6.65 -19.12
N GLY A 388 20.06 -7.56 -18.46
CA GLY A 388 20.58 -8.90 -18.13
C GLY A 388 21.82 -8.88 -17.23
N GLY A 389 21.78 -8.17 -16.09
CA GLY A 389 22.79 -8.34 -15.03
C GLY A 389 23.01 -7.19 -14.04
N SER A 390 23.17 -7.55 -12.76
CA SER A 390 23.69 -6.81 -11.58
C SER A 390 23.04 -5.50 -11.11
N GLN A 391 22.28 -4.81 -11.95
CA GLN A 391 21.62 -3.53 -11.61
C GLN A 391 20.20 -3.70 -11.04
N VAL A 392 19.75 -4.93 -10.82
CA VAL A 392 18.36 -5.20 -10.41
C VAL A 392 18.09 -4.54 -9.06
N PRO A 393 17.26 -3.48 -9.02
CA PRO A 393 16.71 -3.02 -7.75
C PRO A 393 15.87 -4.16 -7.18
N ASP A 394 15.83 -4.31 -5.86
CA ASP A 394 14.97 -5.26 -5.13
C ASP A 394 13.48 -5.07 -5.51
N GLY A 395 13.12 -5.52 -6.70
CA GLY A 395 11.82 -5.34 -7.32
C GLY A 395 10.84 -6.29 -6.66
N PRO A 396 9.67 -5.81 -6.20
CA PRO A 396 8.72 -6.68 -5.55
C PRO A 396 8.33 -7.81 -6.52
N LEU A 397 8.48 -9.06 -6.06
CA LEU A 397 7.97 -10.28 -6.72
C LEU A 397 8.77 -10.78 -7.92
N TRP A 398 10.02 -10.34 -8.02
CA TRP A 398 10.99 -10.93 -8.91
C TRP A 398 11.53 -12.21 -8.27
N PRO A 399 11.76 -13.28 -9.05
CA PRO A 399 12.45 -14.42 -8.47
C PRO A 399 13.90 -14.02 -8.16
N TYR A 400 14.34 -14.24 -6.93
CA TYR A 400 15.69 -13.91 -6.50
C TYR A 400 16.69 -15.02 -6.86
N LYS A 401 16.20 -16.20 -7.25
CA LYS A 401 16.95 -17.26 -7.92
C LYS A 401 16.05 -17.88 -8.96
N CYS A 402 16.56 -18.10 -10.18
CA CYS A 402 15.91 -19.02 -11.09
C CYS A 402 16.87 -19.71 -12.04
N GLN A 403 16.40 -20.84 -12.57
CA GLN A 403 17.01 -21.59 -13.64
C GLN A 403 15.94 -21.99 -14.63
N PHE A 404 16.29 -22.10 -15.90
CA PHE A 404 15.36 -22.58 -16.90
C PHE A 404 16.03 -23.57 -17.87
N ALA A 405 15.21 -24.40 -18.50
CA ALA A 405 15.58 -25.30 -19.58
C ALA A 405 14.51 -25.21 -20.68
N TYR A 406 14.94 -25.30 -21.94
CA TYR A 406 14.04 -25.26 -23.10
C TYR A 406 14.33 -26.44 -24.02
N ASP A 407 13.30 -27.25 -24.28
CA ASP A 407 13.34 -28.31 -25.27
C ASP A 407 12.86 -27.76 -26.62
N LYS A 408 13.75 -27.74 -27.62
CA LYS A 408 13.45 -27.21 -28.95
C LYS A 408 12.49 -28.10 -29.75
N GLU A 409 12.50 -29.41 -29.51
CA GLU A 409 11.64 -30.36 -30.23
C GLU A 409 10.20 -30.29 -29.72
N THR A 410 10.00 -30.26 -28.41
CA THR A 410 8.67 -30.18 -27.80
C THR A 410 8.17 -28.75 -27.59
N LYS A 411 9.05 -27.76 -27.71
CA LYS A 411 8.83 -26.34 -27.35
C LYS A 411 8.46 -26.15 -25.88
N GLU A 412 8.89 -27.07 -25.01
CA GLU A 412 8.64 -26.97 -23.58
C GLU A 412 9.68 -26.10 -22.90
N LEU A 413 9.21 -25.04 -22.24
CA LEU A 413 9.99 -24.20 -21.35
C LEU A 413 9.70 -24.63 -19.91
N THR A 414 10.76 -25.01 -19.20
CA THR A 414 10.69 -25.31 -17.76
C THR A 414 11.47 -24.27 -16.97
N LEU A 415 10.83 -23.69 -15.95
CA LEU A 415 11.38 -22.68 -15.05
C LEU A 415 11.36 -23.20 -13.61
N LYS A 416 12.52 -23.23 -12.96
CA LYS A 416 12.67 -23.38 -11.50
C LYS A 416 12.91 -21.99 -10.93
N ALA A 417 12.07 -21.53 -10.02
CA ALA A 417 12.18 -20.19 -9.49
C ALA A 417 11.92 -20.14 -7.98
N ASP A 418 12.73 -19.31 -7.31
CA ASP A 418 12.55 -18.94 -5.91
C ASP A 418 12.09 -17.48 -5.85
N TRP A 419 10.99 -17.19 -5.15
CA TRP A 419 10.46 -15.85 -5.00
C TRP A 419 10.10 -15.55 -3.55
N GLU A 420 9.97 -14.26 -3.24
CA GLU A 420 9.74 -13.79 -1.88
C GLU A 420 8.48 -12.91 -1.81
N CYS A 421 7.63 -13.18 -0.81
CA CYS A 421 6.44 -12.40 -0.50
C CYS A 421 6.67 -11.65 0.83
N THR A 422 6.82 -10.33 0.75
CA THR A 422 7.09 -9.45 1.91
C THR A 422 5.84 -8.74 2.42
N GLU A 423 4.69 -8.88 1.77
CA GLU A 423 3.56 -7.97 1.97
C GLU A 423 2.78 -8.16 3.27
N LEU A 424 2.82 -9.35 3.86
CA LEU A 424 2.13 -9.63 5.12
C LEU A 424 3.06 -9.47 6.32
N ASP A 425 4.33 -9.90 6.20
CA ASP A 425 5.35 -9.80 7.25
C ASP A 425 6.69 -9.36 6.61
N PRO A 426 6.91 -8.04 6.43
CA PRO A 426 8.14 -7.53 5.81
C PRO A 426 9.40 -7.90 6.60
N ALA A 427 9.29 -8.17 7.90
CA ALA A 427 10.43 -8.52 8.75
C ALA A 427 10.82 -10.00 8.64
N ASN A 428 9.87 -10.86 8.28
CA ASN A 428 10.04 -12.30 8.10
C ASN A 428 9.30 -12.74 6.82
N PRO A 429 9.83 -12.40 5.64
CA PRO A 429 9.13 -12.68 4.40
C PRO A 429 8.97 -14.17 4.17
N VAL A 430 7.91 -14.53 3.43
CA VAL A 430 7.67 -15.92 3.04
C VAL A 430 8.38 -16.19 1.73
N ARG A 431 9.33 -17.12 1.76
CA ARG A 431 10.07 -17.56 0.57
C ARG A 431 9.44 -18.80 0.01
N PHE A 432 9.20 -18.78 -1.29
CA PHE A 432 8.64 -19.89 -2.05
C PHE A 432 9.66 -20.38 -3.07
N SER A 433 9.56 -21.66 -3.41
CA SER A 433 10.28 -22.30 -4.52
C SER A 433 9.31 -23.20 -5.25
N GLY A 434 9.42 -23.28 -6.57
CA GLY A 434 8.60 -24.17 -7.37
C GLY A 434 9.08 -24.32 -8.80
N VAL A 435 8.46 -25.26 -9.52
CA VAL A 435 8.79 -25.59 -10.91
C VAL A 435 7.58 -25.38 -11.79
N SER A 436 7.74 -24.64 -12.88
CA SER A 436 6.71 -24.47 -13.90
C SER A 436 7.18 -25.03 -15.23
N THR A 437 6.34 -25.85 -15.87
CA THR A 437 6.58 -26.34 -17.23
C THR A 437 5.42 -25.91 -18.10
N THR A 438 5.72 -25.33 -19.26
CA THR A 438 4.71 -24.87 -20.20
C THR A 438 5.22 -25.00 -21.63
N THR A 439 4.31 -25.16 -22.59
CA THR A 439 4.66 -25.12 -24.01
C THR A 439 4.60 -23.68 -24.49
N VAL A 440 5.61 -23.24 -25.24
CA VAL A 440 5.58 -21.92 -25.91
C VAL A 440 4.48 -21.94 -26.97
N ASN A 441 3.29 -21.46 -26.59
CA ASN A 441 2.05 -21.61 -27.35
C ASN A 441 1.83 -20.50 -28.41
N SER A 442 2.85 -19.70 -28.68
CA SER A 442 2.85 -18.67 -29.72
C SER A 442 3.45 -19.21 -31.02
N ASN A 443 3.02 -18.65 -32.16
CA ASN A 443 3.75 -18.85 -33.41
C ASN A 443 5.17 -18.31 -33.27
N ILE A 444 6.15 -19.22 -33.33
CA ILE A 444 7.57 -18.88 -33.36
C ILE A 444 7.95 -18.68 -34.82
N VAL A 445 8.31 -17.45 -35.18
CA VAL A 445 8.84 -17.09 -36.50
C VAL A 445 10.36 -17.13 -36.40
N CYS A 446 11.02 -17.83 -37.30
CA CYS A 446 12.48 -17.89 -37.37
C CYS A 446 12.97 -17.26 -38.66
N GLU A 447 13.93 -16.36 -38.54
CA GLU A 447 14.60 -15.70 -39.66
C GLU A 447 16.12 -15.73 -39.47
N LYS A 448 16.83 -15.51 -40.58
CA LYS A 448 18.29 -15.42 -40.58
C LYS A 448 18.67 -13.95 -40.52
N VAL A 449 19.35 -13.55 -39.45
CA VAL A 449 19.79 -12.16 -39.23
C VAL A 449 21.30 -12.07 -39.21
N GLU A 450 21.82 -10.93 -39.68
CA GLU A 450 23.25 -10.63 -39.58
C GLU A 450 23.64 -10.46 -38.10
N HIS A 451 24.62 -11.24 -37.63
CA HIS A 451 25.19 -11.10 -36.30
C HIS A 451 26.28 -10.04 -36.32
N ARG A 452 26.19 -9.09 -35.40
CA ARG A 452 27.14 -8.01 -35.18
C ARG A 452 27.47 -8.01 -33.69
N GLU A 453 28.76 -8.03 -33.36
CA GLU A 453 29.21 -7.88 -31.97
C GLU A 453 29.42 -6.40 -31.71
N TYR A 454 28.70 -5.86 -30.74
CA TYR A 454 28.94 -4.51 -30.22
C TYR A 454 29.93 -4.63 -29.07
N THR A 455 30.89 -3.72 -29.01
CA THR A 455 31.77 -3.58 -27.84
C THR A 455 31.00 -2.84 -26.75
N ASP A 456 30.99 -3.36 -25.53
CA ASP A 456 30.37 -2.72 -24.35
C ASP A 456 31.10 -1.44 -23.88
N GLU A 457 31.98 -0.88 -24.71
CA GLU A 457 32.68 0.36 -24.38
C GLU A 457 31.70 1.54 -24.51
N PRO A 458 31.46 2.31 -23.44
CA PRO A 458 30.59 3.47 -23.51
C PRO A 458 31.18 4.50 -24.48
N LEU A 459 30.36 4.97 -25.43
CA LEU A 459 30.75 6.01 -26.38
C LEU A 459 31.23 7.26 -25.64
N GLU A 460 32.37 7.83 -26.05
CA GLU A 460 32.80 9.12 -25.53
C GLU A 460 31.89 10.24 -26.06
N GLU A 461 31.81 11.35 -25.31
CA GLU A 461 30.99 12.50 -25.69
C GLU A 461 31.43 13.05 -27.06
N GLY A 462 30.59 12.86 -28.08
CA GLY A 462 30.85 13.30 -29.46
C GLY A 462 31.28 12.19 -30.43
N GLU A 463 31.41 10.94 -29.99
CA GLU A 463 31.63 9.81 -30.91
C GLU A 463 30.32 9.39 -31.61
N GLU A 464 30.40 9.18 -32.92
CA GLU A 464 29.29 8.60 -33.69
C GLU A 464 29.24 7.08 -33.48
N LEU A 465 28.03 6.56 -33.26
CA LEU A 465 27.79 5.11 -33.19
C LEU A 465 28.17 4.47 -34.53
N THR A 466 29.34 3.83 -34.57
CA THR A 466 29.76 3.04 -35.73
C THR A 466 29.09 1.67 -35.65
N VAL A 467 28.31 1.32 -36.68
CA VAL A 467 27.68 0.00 -36.77
C VAL A 467 28.74 -1.00 -37.25
N PRO A 468 29.17 -1.98 -36.43
CA PRO A 468 30.24 -2.89 -36.79
C PRO A 468 29.82 -3.80 -37.95
N ASP A 469 30.77 -4.19 -38.82
CA ASP A 469 30.51 -5.12 -39.93
C ASP A 469 29.96 -6.46 -39.41
N PRO A 470 29.07 -7.13 -40.18
CA PRO A 470 28.49 -8.39 -39.77
C PRO A 470 29.55 -9.50 -39.71
N ILE A 471 29.60 -10.20 -38.58
CA ILE A 471 30.55 -11.29 -38.30
C ILE A 471 29.98 -12.64 -38.78
N GLY A 472 28.67 -12.73 -39.01
CA GLY A 472 28.03 -13.92 -39.54
C GLY A 472 26.52 -13.77 -39.72
N VAL A 473 25.86 -14.89 -39.95
CA VAL A 473 24.39 -14.99 -40.01
C VAL A 473 23.95 -15.99 -38.95
N VAL A 474 23.05 -15.58 -38.07
CA VAL A 474 22.50 -16.41 -36.99
C VAL A 474 21.00 -16.59 -37.17
N ASP A 475 20.48 -17.70 -36.65
CA ASP A 475 19.03 -17.89 -36.56
C ASP A 475 18.50 -17.04 -35.38
N PHE A 476 17.51 -16.21 -35.69
CA PHE A 476 16.72 -15.46 -34.71
C PHE A 476 15.29 -15.96 -34.78
N CYS A 477 14.81 -16.54 -33.69
CA CYS A 477 13.42 -17.00 -33.57
C CYS A 477 12.71 -16.18 -32.50
N TYR A 478 11.48 -15.74 -32.74
CA TYR A 478 10.72 -14.93 -31.79
C TYR A 478 9.21 -15.18 -31.90
N THR A 479 8.46 -14.82 -30.87
CA THR A 479 6.99 -14.84 -30.90
C THR A 479 6.44 -13.70 -31.76
N GLU A 480 5.66 -14.02 -32.80
CA GLU A 480 5.16 -13.03 -33.78
C GLU A 480 4.37 -11.86 -33.15
N ASN A 481 3.65 -12.13 -32.06
CA ASN A 481 2.90 -11.12 -31.31
C ASN A 481 3.47 -11.02 -29.89
N PRO A 482 4.26 -9.97 -29.56
CA PRO A 482 4.87 -9.81 -28.24
C PRO A 482 3.84 -9.61 -27.13
N SER A 483 2.62 -9.18 -27.47
CA SER A 483 1.50 -9.05 -26.53
C SER A 483 0.86 -10.39 -26.18
N PHE A 484 1.20 -11.48 -26.89
CA PHE A 484 0.70 -12.80 -26.56
C PHE A 484 1.44 -13.34 -25.34
N SER A 485 0.67 -13.68 -24.32
CA SER A 485 1.19 -14.31 -23.12
C SER A 485 0.55 -15.67 -22.91
N TRP A 486 1.29 -16.57 -22.27
CA TRP A 486 0.81 -17.88 -21.87
C TRP A 486 1.11 -18.11 -20.39
N THR A 487 0.48 -19.12 -19.80
CA THR A 487 0.61 -19.40 -18.37
C THR A 487 1.20 -20.78 -18.15
N GLY A 488 2.04 -20.89 -17.13
CA GLY A 488 2.51 -22.15 -16.59
C GLY A 488 2.10 -22.26 -15.13
N GLU A 489 1.45 -23.37 -14.76
CA GLU A 489 1.21 -23.69 -13.35
C GLU A 489 2.55 -23.98 -12.67
N ILE A 490 2.69 -23.53 -11.42
CA ILE A 490 3.84 -23.86 -10.59
C ILE A 490 3.48 -25.08 -9.75
N LYS A 491 4.27 -26.14 -9.89
CA LYS A 491 4.17 -27.39 -9.15
C LYS A 491 5.29 -27.48 -8.12
N ASP A 492 5.16 -28.46 -7.22
CA ASP A 492 6.14 -28.76 -6.17
C ASP A 492 6.49 -27.53 -5.32
N VAL A 493 5.46 -26.72 -5.04
CA VAL A 493 5.61 -25.47 -4.30
C VAL A 493 6.00 -25.80 -2.86
N THR A 494 7.16 -25.31 -2.46
CA THR A 494 7.65 -25.37 -1.09
C THR A 494 7.81 -23.96 -0.55
N TRP A 495 7.71 -23.80 0.77
CA TRP A 495 7.90 -22.50 1.39
C TRP A 495 8.60 -22.60 2.74
N THR A 496 9.27 -21.51 3.09
CA THR A 496 9.89 -21.31 4.40
C THR A 496 9.61 -19.90 4.89
N SER A 497 9.33 -19.76 6.19
CA SER A 497 9.16 -18.48 6.88
C SER A 497 10.37 -18.19 7.75
N GLY A 498 10.82 -16.92 7.78
CA GLY A 498 11.84 -16.44 8.72
C GLY A 498 13.05 -15.81 8.05
N LYS A 499 13.86 -15.11 8.86
CA LYS A 499 15.15 -14.56 8.42
C LYS A 499 16.06 -15.71 7.99
N SER A 500 16.66 -15.61 6.80
CA SER A 500 17.77 -16.51 6.44
C SER A 500 18.80 -16.46 7.56
N ALA A 501 19.20 -17.65 8.03
CA ALA A 501 20.31 -17.82 8.94
C ALA A 501 21.61 -17.28 8.35
#